data_AF-A0A9D9C4E9-F1
#
_entry.id   AF-A0A9D9C4E9-F1
#
_cell.length_a   1.000
_cell.length_b   1.000
_cell.length_c   1.000
_cell.angle_alpha   90.00
_cell.angle_beta   90.00
_cell.angle_gamma   90.00
#
_symmetry.space_group_name_H-M   'P 1'
#
loop_
_entity.id
_entity.type
_entity.pdbx_description
1 polymer ?
#
loop_
_entity_poly.entity_id
_entity_poly.type
_entity_poly.pdbx_seq_one_letter_code
_entity_poly.pdbx_strand_id
1 'polypeptide(L)'
;GAHYLLNFGASSSTWSSKYNLVWDKIWNWNIMTNVRTRELNFYMTKMQTYGLPLDSRGNYCKNDWQMWVMGFADNKSHRTTLINTLWKYINETTSRVPVCDNHDVKSGKQAMFQARSVVGGYWMRVFVEQFIESGYTGIGCMPNATHSSDNIYNNDWYDLYGRQTEKPSAPGIYIKNGKKTLVK
;
A
#
# COMPACT_ATOMS: atom_id res chain seq x y z
N GLY A 1 -12.18 -19.78 -12.53
CA GLY A 1 -12.12 -20.28 -11.15
C GLY A 1 -12.37 -19.16 -10.17
N ALA A 2 -12.44 -19.47 -8.87
CA ALA A 2 -12.61 -18.47 -7.81
C ALA A 2 -11.39 -17.57 -7.61
N HIS A 3 -10.22 -17.98 -8.10
CA HIS A 3 -8.92 -17.28 -8.01
C HIS A 3 -8.03 -17.63 -9.22
N TYR A 4 -6.90 -16.93 -9.35
CA TYR A 4 -5.85 -17.21 -10.32
C TYR A 4 -4.79 -18.17 -9.77
N LEU A 5 -4.29 -19.05 -10.64
CA LEU A 5 -3.33 -20.08 -10.28
C LEU A 5 -2.00 -19.49 -9.79
N LEU A 6 -1.24 -20.29 -9.03
CA LEU A 6 0.08 -19.91 -8.56
C LEU A 6 1.02 -19.58 -9.72
N ASN A 7 1.05 -20.44 -10.74
CA ASN A 7 1.86 -20.34 -11.95
C ASN A 7 1.17 -21.03 -13.14
N PHE A 8 1.68 -20.78 -14.34
CA PHE A 8 1.16 -21.41 -15.56
C PHE A 8 1.28 -22.94 -15.47
N GLY A 9 0.20 -23.66 -15.83
CA GLY A 9 0.14 -25.12 -15.77
C GLY A 9 0.00 -25.72 -14.37
N ALA A 10 -0.13 -24.89 -13.32
CA ALA A 10 -0.32 -25.39 -11.97
C ALA A 10 -1.71 -26.03 -11.77
N SER A 11 -1.83 -26.90 -10.77
CA SER A 11 -3.13 -27.49 -10.44
C SER A 11 -4.11 -26.42 -9.94
N SER A 12 -5.40 -26.66 -10.17
CA SER A 12 -6.49 -25.72 -9.85
C SER A 12 -6.61 -25.37 -8.37
N SER A 13 -6.01 -26.16 -7.48
CA SER A 13 -5.98 -25.92 -6.03
C SER A 13 -4.90 -24.93 -5.60
N THR A 14 -3.94 -24.60 -6.47
CA THR A 14 -2.83 -23.70 -6.14
C THR A 14 -3.22 -22.23 -6.25
N TRP A 15 -2.63 -21.39 -5.42
CA TRP A 15 -2.90 -19.95 -5.38
C TRP A 15 -1.73 -19.20 -4.74
N SER A 16 -1.64 -17.88 -4.98
CA SER A 16 -0.76 -16.97 -4.23
C SER A 16 -1.41 -15.61 -4.07
N SER A 17 -1.09 -14.93 -2.96
CA SER A 17 -1.45 -13.53 -2.74
C SER A 17 -0.80 -12.64 -3.80
N LYS A 18 -1.62 -11.91 -4.55
CA LYS A 18 -1.21 -10.97 -5.60
C LYS A 18 -1.11 -9.56 -5.03
N TYR A 19 -0.27 -9.38 -4.02
CA TYR A 19 -0.08 -8.11 -3.30
C TYR A 19 0.31 -6.93 -4.21
N ASN A 20 1.01 -7.19 -5.32
CA ASN A 20 1.38 -6.16 -6.30
C ASN A 20 0.20 -5.57 -7.08
N LEU A 21 -1.01 -6.14 -6.99
CA LEU A 21 -2.21 -5.52 -7.56
C LEU A 21 -2.53 -4.15 -6.93
N VAL A 22 -1.92 -3.82 -5.79
CA VAL A 22 -2.05 -2.50 -5.17
C VAL A 22 -1.65 -1.37 -6.11
N TRP A 23 -0.64 -1.60 -6.96
CA TRP A 23 -0.11 -0.60 -7.88
C TRP A 23 -1.09 -0.27 -9.00
N ASP A 24 -1.84 -1.26 -9.50
CA ASP A 24 -2.93 -1.03 -10.49
C ASP A 24 -3.97 -0.04 -9.96
N LYS A 25 -4.26 -0.10 -8.64
CA LYS A 25 -5.16 0.84 -7.97
C LYS A 25 -4.52 2.21 -7.77
N ILE A 26 -3.31 2.25 -7.19
CA ILE A 26 -2.61 3.51 -6.86
C ILE A 26 -2.42 4.36 -8.11
N TRP A 27 -2.00 3.74 -9.23
CA TRP A 27 -1.77 4.45 -10.49
C TRP A 27 -3.02 4.64 -11.33
N ASN A 28 -4.19 4.17 -10.86
CA ASN A 28 -5.45 4.24 -11.57
C ASN A 28 -5.39 3.66 -13.00
N TRP A 29 -4.58 2.62 -13.21
CA TRP A 29 -4.47 1.98 -14.53
C TRP A 29 -5.71 1.15 -14.87
N ASN A 30 -6.38 0.60 -13.85
CA ASN A 30 -7.61 -0.17 -13.99
C ASN A 30 -7.51 -1.34 -14.99
N ILE A 31 -6.31 -1.92 -15.14
CA ILE A 31 -6.05 -3.06 -16.01
C ILE A 31 -6.60 -4.34 -15.36
N MET A 32 -6.53 -4.43 -14.03
CA MET A 32 -6.79 -5.66 -13.27
C MET A 32 -7.96 -5.54 -12.29
N THR A 33 -8.92 -4.63 -12.54
CA THR A 33 -10.03 -4.34 -11.60
C THR A 33 -10.85 -5.58 -11.22
N ASN A 34 -11.23 -6.40 -12.21
CA ASN A 34 -11.98 -7.65 -11.95
C ASN A 34 -11.14 -8.70 -11.20
N VAL A 35 -9.82 -8.66 -11.35
CA VAL A 35 -8.90 -9.57 -10.67
C VAL A 35 -8.83 -9.22 -9.19
N ARG A 36 -8.71 -7.94 -8.84
CA ARG A 36 -8.61 -7.47 -7.44
C ARG A 36 -9.76 -7.97 -6.57
N THR A 37 -11.00 -7.73 -7.00
CA THR A 37 -12.19 -8.15 -6.23
C THR A 37 -12.28 -9.67 -6.10
N ARG A 38 -12.00 -10.39 -7.19
CA ARG A 38 -12.00 -11.85 -7.21
C ARG A 38 -10.98 -12.43 -6.22
N GLU A 39 -9.74 -11.98 -6.32
CA GLU A 39 -8.64 -12.39 -5.46
C GLU A 39 -8.90 -12.07 -3.98
N LEU A 40 -9.38 -10.85 -3.70
CA LEU A 40 -9.68 -10.42 -2.34
C LEU A 40 -10.75 -11.29 -1.67
N ASN A 41 -11.84 -11.59 -2.38
CA ASN A 41 -12.90 -12.48 -1.89
C ASN A 41 -12.35 -13.88 -1.58
N PHE A 42 -11.49 -14.40 -2.46
CA PHE A 42 -10.84 -15.68 -2.23
C PHE A 42 -9.91 -15.64 -1.00
N TYR A 43 -9.13 -14.58 -0.81
CA TYR A 43 -8.24 -14.44 0.35
C TYR A 43 -8.99 -14.45 1.68
N MET A 44 -10.20 -13.88 1.75
CA MET A 44 -11.02 -13.93 2.97
C MET A 44 -11.34 -15.36 3.39
N THR A 45 -11.47 -16.29 2.44
CA THR A 45 -11.68 -17.72 2.72
C THR A 45 -10.40 -18.44 3.21
N LYS A 46 -9.24 -17.80 3.10
CA LYS A 46 -7.93 -18.38 3.43
C LYS A 46 -7.28 -17.77 4.67
N MET A 47 -7.86 -16.70 5.21
CA MET A 47 -7.40 -16.07 6.45
C MET A 47 -7.23 -17.12 7.56
N GLN A 48 -6.12 -17.01 8.27
CA GLN A 48 -5.81 -17.80 9.47
C GLN A 48 -5.77 -16.86 10.68
N THR A 49 -5.57 -17.43 11.87
CA THR A 49 -5.56 -16.72 13.16
C THR A 49 -4.70 -15.46 13.15
N TYR A 50 -3.51 -15.55 12.54
CA TYR A 50 -2.48 -14.52 12.58
C TYR A 50 -2.17 -13.91 11.21
N GLY A 51 -2.98 -14.17 10.18
CA GLY A 51 -2.81 -13.52 8.88
C GLY A 51 -3.19 -14.38 7.67
N LEU A 52 -2.86 -13.86 6.50
CA LEU A 52 -3.06 -14.46 5.19
C LEU A 52 -1.80 -15.21 4.77
N PRO A 53 -1.87 -16.53 4.49
CA PRO A 53 -0.75 -17.25 3.87
C PRO A 53 -0.34 -16.62 2.54
N LEU A 54 0.96 -16.66 2.24
CA LEU A 54 1.51 -16.16 0.98
C LEU A 54 0.97 -16.90 -0.24
N ASP A 55 0.85 -18.22 -0.12
CA ASP A 55 0.40 -19.11 -1.18
C ASP A 55 0.01 -20.48 -0.62
N SER A 56 -0.51 -21.34 -1.49
CA SER A 56 -0.96 -22.69 -1.13
C SER A 56 0.13 -23.64 -0.60
N ARG A 57 1.42 -23.28 -0.66
CA ARG A 57 2.54 -24.18 -0.32
C ARG A 57 2.93 -24.14 1.16
N GLY A 58 2.45 -23.17 1.92
CA GLY A 58 2.83 -23.02 3.32
C GLY A 58 1.93 -22.09 4.12
N ASN A 59 2.19 -22.03 5.43
CA ASN A 59 1.43 -21.20 6.37
C ASN A 59 2.21 -19.92 6.75
N TYR A 60 3.14 -19.47 5.91
CA TYR A 60 3.88 -18.24 6.19
C TYR A 60 3.12 -17.04 5.64
N CYS A 61 3.09 -15.94 6.40
CA CYS A 61 2.66 -14.63 5.93
C CYS A 61 3.87 -13.72 5.81
N LYS A 62 3.75 -12.72 4.94
CA LYS A 62 4.60 -11.54 4.99
C LYS A 62 3.74 -10.31 5.28
N ASN A 63 3.99 -9.66 6.42
CA ASN A 63 3.09 -8.66 6.99
C ASN A 63 2.92 -7.43 6.10
N ASP A 64 4.01 -6.94 5.50
CA ASP A 64 3.94 -5.84 4.55
C ASP A 64 3.14 -6.21 3.29
N TRP A 65 3.28 -7.43 2.78
CA TRP A 65 2.51 -7.87 1.62
C TRP A 65 1.02 -8.04 1.93
N GLN A 66 0.66 -8.49 3.13
CA GLN A 66 -0.73 -8.49 3.59
C GLN A 66 -1.31 -7.07 3.66
N MET A 67 -0.49 -6.09 4.08
CA MET A 67 -0.89 -4.68 4.11
C MET A 67 -1.02 -4.09 2.70
N TRP A 68 -0.30 -4.62 1.71
CA TRP A 68 -0.51 -4.26 0.30
C TRP A 68 -1.81 -4.83 -0.25
N VAL A 69 -2.18 -6.06 0.14
CA VAL A 69 -3.53 -6.60 -0.13
C VAL A 69 -4.61 -5.69 0.46
N MET A 70 -4.41 -5.21 1.69
CA MET A 70 -5.33 -4.27 2.32
C MET A 70 -5.42 -2.93 1.56
N GLY A 71 -4.31 -2.47 0.97
CA GLY A 71 -4.26 -1.24 0.19
C GLY A 71 -5.26 -1.21 -0.97
N PHE A 72 -5.50 -2.35 -1.63
CA PHE A 72 -6.49 -2.42 -2.71
C PHE A 72 -7.87 -2.94 -2.31
N ALA A 73 -8.12 -3.17 -1.03
CA ALA A 73 -9.41 -3.62 -0.53
C ALA A 73 -10.39 -2.45 -0.34
N ASP A 74 -11.43 -2.38 -1.19
CA ASP A 74 -12.45 -1.31 -1.13
C ASP A 74 -13.45 -1.52 0.02
N ASN A 75 -13.69 -2.77 0.42
CA ASN A 75 -14.60 -3.11 1.50
C ASN A 75 -13.95 -2.92 2.89
N LYS A 76 -14.60 -2.13 3.77
CA LYS A 76 -14.18 -1.94 5.17
C LYS A 76 -14.07 -3.26 5.93
N SER A 77 -14.99 -4.20 5.73
CA SER A 77 -14.97 -5.51 6.40
C SER A 77 -13.69 -6.29 6.06
N HIS A 78 -13.31 -6.35 4.78
CA HIS A 78 -12.06 -7.02 4.37
C HIS A 78 -10.82 -6.33 4.97
N ARG A 79 -10.80 -4.99 4.99
CA ARG A 79 -9.70 -4.24 5.63
C ARG A 79 -9.60 -4.56 7.11
N THR A 80 -10.72 -4.56 7.83
CA THR A 80 -10.78 -4.90 9.26
C THR A 80 -10.26 -6.30 9.52
N THR A 81 -10.64 -7.30 8.73
CA THR A 81 -10.12 -8.68 8.87
C THR A 81 -8.61 -8.75 8.67
N LEU A 82 -8.09 -8.08 7.63
CA LEU A 82 -6.65 -8.05 7.35
C LEU A 82 -5.85 -7.38 8.47
N ILE A 83 -6.28 -6.22 8.96
CA ILE A 83 -5.54 -5.53 10.03
C ILE A 83 -5.69 -6.21 11.39
N ASN A 84 -6.87 -6.76 11.71
CA ASN A 84 -7.10 -7.40 13.02
C ASN A 84 -6.28 -8.68 13.19
N THR A 85 -6.08 -9.46 12.13
CA THR A 85 -5.22 -10.65 12.20
C THR A 85 -3.75 -10.30 12.39
N LEU A 86 -3.28 -9.21 11.76
CA LEU A 86 -1.94 -8.67 11.99
C LEU A 86 -1.79 -8.12 13.41
N TRP A 87 -2.78 -7.36 13.89
CA TRP A 87 -2.80 -6.84 15.26
C TRP A 87 -2.75 -7.98 16.29
N LYS A 88 -3.56 -9.02 16.07
CA LYS A 88 -3.59 -10.22 16.92
C LYS A 88 -2.23 -10.91 16.96
N TYR A 89 -1.57 -11.07 15.81
CA TYR A 89 -0.19 -11.59 15.74
C TYR A 89 0.77 -10.78 16.61
N ILE A 90 0.79 -9.46 16.43
CA ILE A 90 1.73 -8.59 17.15
C ILE A 90 1.47 -8.65 18.66
N ASN A 91 0.21 -8.73 19.07
CA ASN A 91 -0.19 -8.73 20.47
C ASN A 91 0.02 -10.09 21.17
N GLU A 92 -0.10 -11.20 20.45
CA GLU A 92 -0.09 -12.56 21.03
C GLU A 92 1.17 -13.37 20.70
N THR A 93 2.06 -12.89 19.83
CA THR A 93 3.26 -13.64 19.47
C THR A 93 4.15 -13.92 20.69
N THR A 94 4.61 -15.16 20.78
CA THR A 94 5.56 -15.61 21.83
C THR A 94 7.03 -15.42 21.40
N SER A 95 7.25 -14.94 20.18
CA SER A 95 8.60 -14.78 19.63
C SER A 95 9.31 -13.60 20.28
N ARG A 96 10.45 -13.85 20.92
CA ARG A 96 11.22 -12.82 21.64
C ARG A 96 12.21 -12.09 20.72
N VAL A 97 11.67 -11.54 19.64
CA VAL A 97 12.40 -10.81 18.59
C VAL A 97 11.61 -9.56 18.21
N PRO A 98 12.22 -8.54 17.58
CA PRO A 98 11.46 -7.42 17.02
C PRO A 98 10.35 -7.92 16.10
N VAL A 99 9.24 -7.16 15.98
CA VAL A 99 8.10 -7.55 15.13
C VAL A 99 8.60 -8.01 13.77
N CYS A 100 8.43 -9.31 13.51
CA CYS A 100 8.96 -9.94 12.32
C CYS A 100 8.06 -9.63 11.14
N ASP A 101 8.67 -9.47 9.97
CA ASP A 101 7.93 -9.27 8.75
C ASP A 101 7.49 -10.60 8.13
N ASN A 102 8.03 -11.75 8.58
CA ASN A 102 7.60 -13.09 8.19
C ASN A 102 7.38 -14.00 9.41
N HIS A 103 6.16 -14.54 9.52
CA HIS A 103 5.72 -15.40 10.61
C HIS A 103 4.77 -16.49 10.12
N ASP A 104 4.63 -17.54 10.92
CA ASP A 104 3.64 -18.59 10.69
C ASP A 104 2.24 -18.12 11.13
N VAL A 105 1.25 -18.18 10.23
CA VAL A 105 -0.07 -17.60 10.45
C VAL A 105 -0.98 -18.42 11.37
N LYS A 106 -0.55 -19.61 11.79
CA LYS A 106 -1.32 -20.48 12.70
C LYS A 106 -0.82 -20.35 14.13
N SER A 107 0.50 -20.25 14.32
CA SER A 107 1.17 -20.19 15.62
C SER A 107 1.60 -18.79 16.04
N GLY A 108 1.72 -17.85 15.08
CA GLY A 108 2.21 -16.50 15.34
C GLY A 108 3.72 -16.45 15.59
N LYS A 109 4.44 -17.57 15.41
CA LYS A 109 5.89 -17.64 15.63
C LYS A 109 6.65 -17.05 14.46
N GLN A 110 7.77 -16.39 14.78
CA GLN A 110 8.75 -15.97 13.78
C GLN A 110 9.16 -17.16 12.91
N ALA A 111 9.28 -16.90 11.60
CA ALA A 111 9.68 -17.93 10.65
C ALA A 111 11.13 -17.75 10.21
N MET A 112 11.41 -16.75 9.36
CA MET A 112 12.74 -16.57 8.76
C MET A 112 13.29 -15.15 8.90
N PHE A 113 12.46 -14.14 8.67
CA PHE A 113 12.93 -12.75 8.56
C PHE A 113 12.49 -11.89 9.75
N GLN A 114 13.39 -11.04 10.22
CA GLN A 114 13.16 -10.13 11.35
C GLN A 114 13.94 -8.83 11.19
N ALA A 115 13.48 -7.76 11.84
CA ALA A 115 14.18 -6.46 11.92
C ALA A 115 14.57 -5.84 10.56
N ARG A 116 13.76 -6.06 9.52
CA ARG A 116 13.98 -5.50 8.18
C ARG A 116 13.14 -4.26 7.96
N SER A 117 13.67 -3.28 7.22
CA SER A 117 12.98 -2.02 6.91
C SER A 117 11.68 -2.18 6.12
N VAL A 118 11.45 -3.34 5.51
CA VAL A 118 10.21 -3.67 4.77
C VAL A 118 8.95 -3.57 5.64
N VAL A 119 9.07 -3.58 6.98
CA VAL A 119 7.96 -3.30 7.92
C VAL A 119 7.30 -1.93 7.68
N GLY A 120 7.98 -0.99 7.02
CA GLY A 120 7.39 0.26 6.54
C GLY A 120 6.16 0.05 5.64
N GLY A 121 6.03 -1.13 5.00
CA GLY A 121 4.85 -1.49 4.21
C GLY A 121 3.53 -1.55 5.01
N TYR A 122 3.57 -1.46 6.34
CA TYR A 122 2.35 -1.30 7.16
C TYR A 122 1.61 0.00 6.84
N TRP A 123 2.34 1.01 6.38
CA TRP A 123 1.77 2.29 5.98
C TRP A 123 1.08 2.27 4.62
N MET A 124 1.04 1.13 3.90
CA MET A 124 0.49 1.06 2.55
C MET A 124 -0.96 1.58 2.45
N ARG A 125 -1.82 1.29 3.43
CA ARG A 125 -3.20 1.83 3.39
C ARG A 125 -3.22 3.34 3.57
N VAL A 126 -2.44 3.88 4.50
CA VAL A 126 -2.32 5.33 4.69
C VAL A 126 -1.77 5.97 3.42
N PHE A 127 -0.78 5.34 2.78
CA PHE A 127 -0.27 5.79 1.49
C PHE A 127 -1.35 5.79 0.41
N VAL A 128 -2.15 4.73 0.28
CA VAL A 128 -3.25 4.68 -0.68
C VAL A 128 -4.31 5.75 -0.40
N GLU A 129 -4.70 5.95 0.86
CA GLU A 129 -5.66 6.99 1.25
C GLU A 129 -5.11 8.37 0.91
N GLN A 130 -3.88 8.67 1.34
CA GLN A 130 -3.27 9.96 1.05
C GLN A 130 -3.04 10.15 -0.44
N PHE A 131 -2.62 9.14 -1.19
CA PHE A 131 -2.34 9.29 -2.62
C PHE A 131 -3.63 9.40 -3.46
N ILE A 132 -4.68 8.63 -3.14
CA ILE A 132 -5.91 8.62 -3.94
C ILE A 132 -6.92 9.67 -3.43
N GLU A 133 -7.19 9.71 -2.13
CA GLU A 133 -8.28 10.52 -1.55
C GLU A 133 -7.92 12.01 -1.43
N SER A 134 -6.62 12.36 -1.40
CA SER A 134 -6.20 13.77 -1.50
C SER A 134 -6.18 14.30 -2.93
N GLY A 135 -6.55 13.49 -3.93
CA GLY A 135 -6.58 13.90 -5.34
C GLY A 135 -5.19 14.03 -5.97
N TYR A 136 -4.20 13.32 -5.43
CA TYR A 136 -2.85 13.33 -5.99
C TYR A 136 -2.80 12.67 -7.35
N THR A 137 -2.19 13.38 -8.31
CA THR A 137 -2.01 12.90 -9.68
C THR A 137 -0.53 12.64 -10.02
N GLY A 138 0.37 12.64 -9.03
CA GLY A 138 1.79 12.32 -9.23
C GLY A 138 2.74 12.99 -8.25
N ILE A 139 4.04 12.81 -8.50
CA ILE A 139 5.18 13.38 -7.77
C ILE A 139 5.06 14.91 -7.79
N GLY A 140 4.46 15.52 -6.77
CA GLY A 140 4.32 16.97 -6.75
C GLY A 140 3.64 17.64 -5.56
N CYS A 141 2.98 16.96 -4.63
CA CYS A 141 2.25 17.71 -3.61
C CYS A 141 2.02 16.98 -2.28
N MET A 142 3.05 16.54 -1.55
CA MET A 142 2.88 16.27 -0.10
C MET A 142 2.29 17.50 0.59
N PRO A 143 0.99 17.49 0.98
CA PRO A 143 0.41 18.63 1.70
C PRO A 143 1.03 18.70 3.11
N ASN A 144 1.63 17.59 3.57
CA ASN A 144 2.10 17.41 4.93
C ASN A 144 3.60 17.12 5.06
N ALA A 145 4.39 17.25 3.99
CA ALA A 145 5.84 17.39 4.15
C ALA A 145 6.12 18.89 4.34
N THR A 146 5.91 19.34 5.57
CA THR A 146 6.20 20.69 6.08
C THR A 146 5.51 21.85 5.37
N HIS A 147 4.21 22.05 5.55
CA HIS A 147 3.63 23.40 5.72
C HIS A 147 2.34 23.27 6.55
N SER A 148 2.12 24.19 7.49
CA SER A 148 0.91 24.22 8.31
C SER A 148 -0.32 24.32 7.40
N SER A 149 -1.46 23.89 7.94
CA SER A 149 -2.80 23.86 7.35
C SER A 149 -3.38 25.21 6.92
N ASP A 150 -2.55 26.21 6.63
CA ASP A 150 -2.97 27.56 6.32
C ASP A 150 -2.78 27.85 4.82
N ASN A 151 -3.88 27.77 4.08
CA ASN A 151 -4.06 28.31 2.72
C ASN A 151 -3.24 27.68 1.58
N ILE A 152 -3.76 26.58 1.05
CA ILE A 152 -3.35 25.93 -0.23
C ILE A 152 -3.65 26.84 -1.47
N TYR A 153 -4.14 28.07 -1.26
CA TYR A 153 -4.45 29.05 -2.29
C TYR A 153 -3.55 30.30 -2.26
N ASN A 154 -2.48 30.32 -1.47
CA ASN A 154 -1.52 31.42 -1.57
C ASN A 154 -0.87 31.43 -2.94
N ASN A 155 -0.73 32.63 -3.50
CA ASN A 155 -0.33 32.96 -4.87
C ASN A 155 1.18 32.71 -5.10
N ASP A 156 1.70 31.65 -4.50
CA ASP A 156 3.10 31.32 -4.33
C ASP A 156 3.67 30.72 -5.60
N TRP A 157 4.95 31.01 -5.82
CA TRP A 157 5.71 30.52 -6.96
C TRP A 157 6.80 29.58 -6.47
N TYR A 158 7.06 28.53 -7.24
CA TYR A 158 8.15 27.60 -7.00
C TYR A 158 8.91 27.37 -8.31
N ASP A 159 10.21 27.11 -8.20
CA ASP A 159 10.99 26.64 -9.33
C ASP A 159 10.79 25.15 -9.62
N LEU A 160 11.40 24.63 -10.68
CA LEU A 160 11.32 23.21 -11.05
C LEU A 160 11.96 22.25 -10.03
N TYR A 161 12.71 22.77 -9.07
CA TYR A 161 13.32 22.01 -7.98
C TYR A 161 12.47 22.04 -6.71
N GLY A 162 11.30 22.69 -6.74
CA GLY A 162 10.39 22.79 -5.60
C GLY A 162 10.81 23.81 -4.56
N ARG A 163 11.73 24.72 -4.88
CA ARG A 163 12.11 25.82 -3.97
C ARG A 163 11.11 26.96 -4.12
N GLN A 164 10.60 27.47 -3.00
CA GLN A 164 9.72 28.65 -3.01
C GLN A 164 10.47 29.87 -3.52
N THR A 165 9.85 30.64 -4.39
CA THR A 165 10.38 31.89 -4.93
C THR A 165 9.34 33.01 -4.77
N GLU A 166 9.81 34.26 -4.82
CA GLU A 166 8.93 35.37 -5.15
C GLU A 166 8.38 35.22 -6.58
N LYS A 167 7.52 36.13 -7.02
CA LYS A 167 7.03 36.17 -8.41
C LYS A 167 8.24 36.12 -9.38
N PRO A 168 8.25 35.22 -10.37
CA PRO A 168 9.36 35.06 -11.29
C PRO A 168 9.81 36.36 -11.93
N SER A 169 11.11 36.64 -11.82
CA SER A 169 11.77 37.81 -12.40
C SER A 169 12.35 37.56 -13.80
N ALA A 170 12.32 36.30 -14.27
CA ALA A 170 12.84 35.89 -15.56
C ALA A 170 11.87 34.96 -16.29
N PRO A 171 11.91 34.93 -17.64
CA PRO A 171 11.14 33.96 -18.42
C PRO A 171 11.58 32.52 -18.10
N GLY A 172 10.62 31.61 -17.99
CA GLY A 172 10.89 30.23 -17.63
C GLY A 172 9.66 29.43 -17.24
N ILE A 173 9.88 28.16 -16.89
CA ILE A 173 8.82 27.28 -16.38
C ILE A 173 8.89 27.27 -14.86
N TYR A 174 7.77 27.60 -14.23
CA TYR A 174 7.61 27.65 -12.78
C TYR A 174 6.40 26.81 -12.36
N ILE A 175 6.26 26.54 -11.08
CA ILE A 175 5.07 25.92 -10.50
C ILE A 175 4.32 27.01 -9.74
N LYS A 176 3.08 27.30 -10.16
CA LYS A 176 2.18 28.23 -9.49
C LYS A 176 0.94 27.47 -9.05
N ASN A 177 0.63 27.52 -7.75
CA ASN A 177 -0.52 26.81 -7.16
C ASN A 177 -0.57 25.32 -7.60
N GLY A 178 0.59 24.65 -7.60
CA GLY A 178 0.71 23.24 -8.01
C GLY A 178 0.65 22.96 -9.52
N LYS A 179 0.56 23.98 -10.39
CA LYS A 179 0.53 23.82 -11.85
C LYS A 179 1.75 24.42 -12.53
N LYS A 180 2.32 23.69 -13.49
CA LYS A 180 3.38 24.21 -14.37
C LYS A 180 2.85 25.41 -15.16
N THR A 181 3.50 26.54 -15.01
CA THR A 181 3.15 27.83 -15.60
C THR A 181 4.36 28.37 -16.34
N LEU A 182 4.17 28.68 -17.62
CA LEU A 182 5.18 29.36 -18.42
C LEU A 182 5.08 30.87 -18.14
N VAL A 183 6.14 31.44 -17.58
CA VAL A 183 6.31 32.89 -17.48
C VAL A 183 7.06 33.34 -18.73
N LYS A 184 6.45 34.27 -19.47
CA LYS A 184 7.02 34.88 -20.67
C LYS A 184 7.74 36.16 -20.32
#